data_AF-A0A382WI22-F1
#
_entry.id   AF-A0A382WI22-F1
#
_cell.length_a   1.000
_cell.length_b   1.000
_cell.length_c   1.000
_cell.angle_alpha   90.00
_cell.angle_beta   90.00
_cell.angle_gamma   90.00
#
_symmetry.space_group_name_H-M   'P 1'
#
loop_
_entity.id
_entity.type
_entity.pdbx_description
1 polymer ?
#
loop_
_entity_poly.entity_id
_entity_poly.type
_entity_poly.pdbx_seq_one_letter_code
_entity_poly.pdbx_strand_id
1 'polypeptide(L)'
;MRIDYQKLVNYIYHHYIGIILLAAVCSVFSGFFAVKLAKNIKTDFADLLPNDYESVRELNRIKARVGGIGPLMVVITGDDMDKAVDFMLVLADSLEKSPLISSLSRLDNKRELIEANRLLYTDLDDLQEIHARLDDHVEVQKLKQSPLYFALDDEEDEGLDFSDIKDKYRKRNGET
;
A
#
# COMPACT_ATOMS: atom_id res chain seq x y z
N MET A 1 41.89 -51.26 11.99
CA MET A 1 42.87 -50.24 12.41
C MET A 1 42.58 -49.91 13.87
N ARG A 2 43.29 -50.54 14.82
CA ARG A 2 43.08 -50.31 16.26
C ARG A 2 43.76 -48.99 16.64
N ILE A 3 42.99 -47.99 17.02
CA ILE A 3 43.51 -46.70 17.46
C ILE A 3 44.09 -46.91 18.88
N ASP A 4 45.38 -46.63 19.06
CA ASP A 4 46.06 -46.70 20.37
C ASP A 4 45.62 -45.51 21.24
N TYR A 5 44.49 -45.66 21.94
CA TYR A 5 43.92 -44.63 22.81
C TYR A 5 44.90 -44.16 23.90
N GLN A 6 45.80 -45.03 24.37
CA GLN A 6 46.78 -44.69 25.40
C GLN A 6 47.76 -43.60 24.97
N LYS A 7 48.20 -43.60 23.71
CA LYS A 7 49.09 -42.56 23.16
C LYS A 7 48.38 -41.23 23.02
N LEU A 8 47.11 -41.26 22.61
CA LEU A 8 46.26 -40.09 22.44
C LEU A 8 45.95 -39.42 23.79
N VAL A 9 45.64 -40.21 24.82
CA VAL A 9 45.40 -39.71 26.18
C VAL A 9 46.65 -39.05 26.76
N ASN A 10 47.83 -39.66 26.59
CA ASN A 10 49.08 -39.09 27.12
C ASN A 10 49.46 -37.77 26.41
N TYR A 11 49.21 -37.68 25.10
CA TYR A 11 49.38 -36.45 24.32
C TYR A 11 48.44 -35.34 24.78
N ILE A 12 47.16 -35.65 25.01
CA ILE A 12 46.17 -34.72 25.55
C ILE A 12 46.57 -34.22 26.93
N TYR A 13 47.03 -35.12 27.81
CA TYR A 13 47.47 -34.75 29.16
C TYR A 13 48.68 -33.82 29.16
N HIS A 14 49.58 -33.94 28.17
CA HIS A 14 50.76 -33.06 28.08
C HIS A 14 50.45 -31.71 27.43
N HIS A 15 49.46 -31.66 26.52
CA HIS A 15 49.08 -30.45 25.77
C HIS A 15 47.69 -29.91 26.14
N TYR A 16 47.16 -30.25 27.31
CA TYR A 16 45.79 -29.93 27.71
C TYR A 16 45.47 -28.44 27.65
N ILE A 17 46.41 -27.58 28.05
CA ILE A 17 46.26 -26.11 27.98
C ILE A 17 46.11 -25.66 26.52
N GLY A 18 46.93 -26.18 25.61
CA GLY A 18 46.86 -25.84 24.19
C GLY A 18 45.55 -26.30 23.53
N ILE A 19 45.06 -27.47 23.92
CA ILE A 19 43.77 -28.00 23.45
C ILE A 19 42.61 -27.16 23.97
N ILE A 20 42.63 -26.78 25.25
CA ILE A 20 41.62 -25.90 25.85
C ILE A 20 41.63 -24.53 25.16
N LEU A 21 42.81 -23.95 24.92
CA LEU A 21 42.95 -22.66 24.24
C LEU A 21 42.44 -22.74 22.79
N LEU A 22 42.79 -23.80 22.06
CA LEU A 22 42.28 -24.04 20.70
C LEU A 22 40.76 -24.21 20.70
N ALA A 23 40.21 -25.00 21.63
CA ALA A 23 38.78 -25.20 21.77
C ALA A 23 38.06 -23.88 22.12
N ALA A 24 38.65 -23.05 22.99
CA ALA A 24 38.13 -21.73 23.33
C ALA A 24 38.12 -20.81 22.10
N VAL A 25 39.21 -20.76 21.33
CA VAL A 25 39.30 -19.99 20.09
C VAL A 25 38.26 -20.46 19.06
N CYS A 26 38.15 -21.78 18.84
CA CYS A 26 37.13 -22.35 17.96
C CYS A 26 35.71 -22.04 18.44
N SER A 27 35.47 -22.02 19.76
CA SER A 27 34.17 -21.67 20.33
C SER A 27 33.83 -20.21 20.12
N VAL A 28 34.79 -19.30 20.34
CA VAL A 28 34.63 -17.86 20.06
C VAL A 28 34.39 -17.62 18.57
N PHE A 29 35.14 -18.29 17.71
CA PHE A 29 34.97 -18.20 16.26
C PHE A 29 33.59 -18.71 15.82
N SER A 30 33.16 -19.86 16.33
CA SER A 30 31.82 -20.40 16.06
C SER A 30 30.71 -19.47 16.58
N GLY A 31 30.89 -18.89 17.77
CA GLY A 31 29.97 -17.90 18.32
C GLY A 31 29.87 -16.64 17.46
N PHE A 32 30.98 -16.15 16.93
CA PHE A 32 31.00 -15.02 15.99
C PHE A 32 30.20 -15.33 14.71
N PHE A 33 30.38 -16.52 14.12
CA PHE A 33 29.60 -16.95 12.96
C PHE A 33 28.12 -17.14 13.27
N ALA A 34 27.78 -17.67 14.44
CA ALA A 34 26.40 -17.83 14.89
C ALA A 34 25.69 -16.46 15.00
N VAL A 35 26.35 -15.47 15.60
CA VAL A 35 25.82 -14.09 15.69
C VAL A 35 25.67 -13.47 14.30
N LYS A 36 26.63 -13.69 13.39
CA LYS A 36 26.55 -13.19 12.02
C LYS A 36 25.37 -13.80 11.26
N LEU A 37 25.09 -15.08 11.48
CA LEU A 37 23.94 -15.76 10.87
C LEU A 37 22.61 -15.25 11.45
N ALA A 38 22.52 -15.11 12.77
CA ALA A 38 21.34 -14.60 13.45
C ALA A 38 20.95 -13.18 13.00
N LYS A 39 21.93 -12.34 12.65
CA LYS A 39 21.68 -11.01 12.10
C LYS A 39 21.16 -10.99 10.66
N ASN A 40 21.39 -12.05 9.88
CA ASN A 40 21.05 -12.13 8.46
C ASN A 40 19.94 -13.16 8.18
N ILE A 41 19.03 -13.34 9.13
CA ILE A 41 17.88 -14.22 8.93
C ILE A 41 16.97 -13.57 7.87
N LYS A 42 16.86 -14.23 6.73
CA LYS A 42 15.91 -13.87 5.69
C LYS A 42 14.55 -14.50 6.02
N THR A 43 13.50 -13.70 6.04
CA THR A 43 12.12 -14.13 6.30
C THR A 43 11.26 -14.21 5.04
N ASP A 44 11.86 -14.02 3.86
CA ASP A 44 11.15 -14.04 2.60
C ASP A 44 10.87 -15.48 2.18
N PHE A 45 9.59 -15.83 2.02
CA PHE A 45 9.18 -17.17 1.57
C PHE A 45 9.75 -17.51 0.17
N ALA A 46 10.04 -16.51 -0.65
CA ALA A 46 10.65 -16.72 -1.96
C ALA A 46 12.09 -17.27 -1.87
N ASP A 47 12.83 -16.96 -0.79
CA ASP A 47 14.19 -17.48 -0.58
C ASP A 47 14.21 -18.99 -0.25
N LEU A 48 13.06 -19.60 0.05
CA LEU A 48 12.94 -21.05 0.23
C LEU A 48 12.94 -21.81 -1.10
N LEU A 49 12.65 -21.12 -2.20
CA LEU A 49 12.61 -21.70 -3.52
C LEU A 49 13.95 -21.50 -4.24
N PRO A 50 14.35 -22.43 -5.12
CA PRO A 50 15.53 -22.26 -5.95
C PRO A 50 15.44 -21.01 -6.85
N ASN A 51 16.56 -20.29 -7.00
CA ASN A 51 16.59 -19.02 -7.74
C ASN A 51 16.46 -19.16 -9.27
N ASP A 52 16.51 -20.38 -9.79
CA ASP A 52 16.39 -20.70 -11.22
C ASP A 52 14.94 -20.74 -11.72
N TYR A 53 13.96 -20.79 -10.82
CA TYR A 53 12.54 -20.70 -11.19
C TYR A 53 12.20 -19.33 -11.80
N GLU A 54 11.48 -19.34 -12.92
CA GLU A 54 11.03 -18.12 -13.62
C GLU A 54 10.22 -17.20 -12.69
N SER A 55 9.33 -17.77 -11.87
CA SER A 55 8.52 -17.01 -10.92
C SER A 55 9.36 -16.25 -9.89
N VAL A 56 10.46 -16.84 -9.42
CA VAL A 56 11.37 -16.19 -8.45
C VAL A 56 12.17 -15.08 -9.12
N ARG A 57 12.59 -15.27 -10.37
CA ARG A 57 13.27 -14.22 -11.15
C ARG A 57 12.39 -13.01 -11.41
N GLU A 58 11.16 -13.23 -11.87
CA GLU A 58 10.23 -12.12 -12.13
C GLU A 58 9.80 -11.44 -10.83
N LEU A 59 9.59 -12.19 -9.75
CA LEU A 59 9.33 -11.63 -8.42
C LEU A 59 10.47 -10.71 -7.95
N ASN A 60 11.72 -11.17 -8.07
CA ASN A 60 12.90 -10.38 -7.72
C ASN A 60 13.07 -9.14 -8.61
N ARG A 61 12.74 -9.25 -9.91
CA ARG A 61 12.75 -8.12 -10.85
C ARG A 61 11.72 -7.06 -10.46
N ILE A 62 10.51 -7.48 -10.10
CA ILE A 62 9.46 -6.58 -9.62
C ILE A 62 9.92 -5.94 -8.31
N LYS A 63 10.35 -6.73 -7.32
CA LYS A 63 10.86 -6.25 -6.03
C LYS A 63 11.97 -5.19 -6.17
N ALA A 64 12.91 -5.40 -7.09
CA ALA A 64 13.99 -4.44 -7.35
C ALA A 64 13.48 -3.10 -7.92
N ARG A 65 12.36 -3.12 -8.65
CA ARG A 65 11.77 -1.91 -9.25
C ARG A 65 10.81 -1.18 -8.33
N VAL A 66 10.02 -1.91 -7.54
CA VAL A 66 9.00 -1.34 -6.64
C VAL A 66 9.48 -1.20 -5.18
N GLY A 67 10.65 -1.74 -4.82
CA GLY A 67 11.26 -1.59 -3.51
C GLY A 67 10.78 -2.58 -2.43
N GLY A 68 9.80 -3.42 -2.73
CA GLY A 68 9.26 -4.41 -1.80
C GLY A 68 8.06 -5.15 -2.37
N ILE A 69 7.74 -6.31 -1.80
CA ILE A 69 6.56 -7.11 -2.18
C ILE A 69 5.71 -7.22 -0.92
N GLY A 70 4.62 -6.44 -0.87
CA GLY A 70 3.67 -6.47 0.25
C GLY A 70 3.82 -5.29 1.20
N PRO A 71 2.86 -4.35 1.24
CA PRO A 71 2.79 -3.37 2.31
C PRO A 71 2.40 -4.05 3.63
N LEU A 72 2.90 -3.54 4.74
CA LEU A 72 2.32 -3.84 6.05
C LEU A 72 0.96 -3.15 6.12
N MET A 73 -0.12 -3.93 6.05
CA MET A 73 -1.48 -3.41 6.17
C MET A 73 -1.90 -3.41 7.64
N VAL A 74 -2.25 -2.24 8.15
CA VAL A 74 -2.81 -2.06 9.49
C VAL A 74 -4.29 -1.75 9.33
N VAL A 75 -5.14 -2.60 9.91
CA VAL A 75 -6.59 -2.42 9.90
C VAL A 75 -7.01 -1.91 11.28
N ILE A 76 -7.72 -0.78 11.29
CA ILE A 76 -8.26 -0.17 12.51
C ILE A 76 -9.76 -0.46 12.54
N THR A 77 -10.23 -1.03 13.64
CA THR A 77 -11.64 -1.37 13.86
C THR A 77 -12.17 -0.63 15.07
N GLY A 78 -13.38 -0.09 14.98
CA GLY A 78 -14.06 0.58 16.08
C GLY A 78 -15.57 0.69 15.83
N ASP A 79 -16.33 0.98 16.90
CA ASP A 79 -17.78 1.15 16.83
C ASP A 79 -18.19 2.48 16.16
N ASP A 80 -17.28 3.46 16.18
CA ASP A 80 -17.45 4.80 15.62
C ASP A 80 -16.43 5.00 14.50
N MET A 81 -16.94 5.09 13.26
CA MET A 81 -16.12 5.19 12.06
C MET A 81 -15.29 6.47 12.04
N ASP A 82 -15.87 7.60 12.45
CA ASP A 82 -15.19 8.91 12.40
C ASP A 82 -14.00 8.92 13.35
N LYS A 83 -14.17 8.37 14.57
CA LYS A 83 -13.07 8.22 15.52
C LYS A 83 -11.99 7.25 15.05
N ALA A 84 -12.36 6.19 14.33
CA ALA A 84 -11.39 5.26 13.76
C ALA A 84 -10.55 5.92 12.66
N VAL A 85 -11.16 6.77 11.83
CA VAL A 85 -10.48 7.57 10.81
C VAL A 85 -9.54 8.59 11.47
N ASP A 86 -10.01 9.34 12.48
CA ASP A 86 -9.16 10.29 13.21
C ASP A 86 -7.94 9.59 13.83
N PHE A 87 -8.14 8.42 14.46
CA PHE A 87 -7.04 7.64 15.02
C PHE A 87 -6.06 7.16 13.93
N MET A 88 -6.57 6.74 12.76
CA MET A 88 -5.74 6.35 11.61
C MET A 88 -4.83 7.50 11.18
N LEU A 89 -5.37 8.72 11.08
CA LEU A 89 -4.61 9.91 10.68
C LEU A 89 -3.51 10.23 11.70
N VAL A 90 -3.83 10.19 13.00
CA VAL A 90 -2.84 10.43 14.06
C VAL A 90 -1.75 9.35 14.08
N LEU A 91 -2.12 8.08 13.89
CA LEU A 91 -1.17 6.97 13.80
C LEU A 91 -0.25 7.14 12.59
N ALA A 92 -0.81 7.49 11.43
CA ALA A 92 -0.07 7.76 10.21
C ALA A 92 0.95 8.90 10.40
N ASP A 93 0.54 10.03 11.00
CA ASP A 93 1.43 11.15 11.31
C ASP A 93 2.59 10.75 12.24
N SER A 94 2.30 9.89 13.22
CA SER A 94 3.34 9.40 14.15
C SER A 94 4.34 8.46 13.47
N LEU A 95 3.87 7.67 12.49
CA LEU A 95 4.69 6.69 11.77
C LEU A 95 5.53 7.32 10.65
N GLU A 96 5.08 8.43 10.07
CA GLU A 96 5.79 9.13 8.99
C GLU A 96 7.21 9.58 9.39
N LYS A 97 7.44 9.86 10.68
CA LYS A 97 8.76 10.26 11.20
C LYS A 97 9.69 9.08 11.49
N SER A 98 9.24 7.85 11.32
CA SER A 98 10.03 6.66 11.64
C SER A 98 11.09 6.39 10.57
N PRO A 99 12.37 6.20 10.95
CA PRO A 99 13.42 5.82 10.00
C PRO A 99 13.24 4.40 9.44
N LEU A 100 12.30 3.62 9.97
CA LEU A 100 12.03 2.24 9.56
C LEU A 100 10.97 2.14 8.45
N ILE A 101 10.31 3.24 8.09
CA ILE A 101 9.19 3.24 7.13
C ILE A 101 9.62 3.98 5.87
N SER A 102 9.66 3.27 4.75
CA SER A 102 10.07 3.83 3.45
C SER A 102 9.00 4.68 2.79
N SER A 103 7.72 4.34 2.99
CA SER A 103 6.59 5.02 2.38
C SER A 103 5.32 4.70 3.16
N LEU A 104 4.49 5.70 3.42
CA LEU A 104 3.18 5.54 4.04
C LEU A 104 2.09 5.97 3.05
N SER A 105 1.14 5.07 2.77
CA SER A 105 -0.01 5.38 1.91
C SER A 105 -1.20 5.73 2.80
N ARG A 106 -1.71 6.96 2.67
CA ARG A 106 -2.91 7.46 3.36
C ARG A 106 -4.14 7.30 2.49
N LEU A 107 -5.33 7.25 3.11
CA LEU A 107 -6.62 7.18 2.43
C LEU A 107 -6.86 8.40 1.51
N ASP A 108 -6.43 9.59 1.93
CA ASP A 108 -6.91 10.84 1.32
C ASP A 108 -6.07 11.42 0.19
N ASN A 109 -4.80 11.05 0.03
CA ASN A 109 -3.89 11.73 -0.91
C ASN A 109 -4.36 11.70 -2.38
N LYS A 110 -5.34 10.85 -2.72
CA LYS A 110 -5.91 10.76 -4.06
C LYS A 110 -7.38 11.17 -4.13
N ARG A 111 -8.08 11.25 -3.00
CA ARG A 111 -9.54 11.50 -2.98
C ARG A 111 -9.85 12.89 -3.53
N GLU A 112 -9.16 13.91 -3.04
CA GLU A 112 -9.33 15.30 -3.49
C GLU A 112 -8.98 15.46 -4.98
N LEU A 113 -7.91 14.81 -5.45
CA LEU A 113 -7.50 14.86 -6.85
C LEU A 113 -8.55 14.21 -7.74
N ILE A 114 -9.08 13.05 -7.34
CA ILE A 114 -10.15 12.36 -8.07
C ILE A 114 -11.44 13.19 -8.04
N GLU A 115 -11.80 13.76 -6.90
CA GLU A 115 -12.99 14.59 -6.74
C GLU A 115 -12.93 15.85 -7.61
N ALA A 116 -11.79 16.55 -7.61
CA ALA A 116 -11.55 17.72 -8.46
C ALA A 116 -11.59 17.38 -9.97
N ASN A 117 -11.16 16.17 -10.33
CA ASN A 117 -11.10 15.70 -11.72
C ASN A 117 -12.23 14.74 -12.10
N ARG A 118 -13.32 14.67 -11.32
CA ARG A 118 -14.40 13.68 -11.50
C ARG A 118 -15.00 13.65 -12.91
N LEU A 119 -15.04 14.81 -13.57
CA LEU A 119 -15.55 14.94 -14.93
C LEU A 119 -14.67 14.23 -15.96
N LEU A 120 -13.36 14.11 -15.71
CA LEU A 120 -12.43 13.36 -16.59
C LEU A 120 -12.68 11.84 -16.58
N TYR A 121 -13.42 11.35 -15.59
CA TYR A 121 -13.78 9.93 -15.45
C TYR A 121 -15.23 9.65 -15.89
N THR A 122 -15.91 10.66 -16.41
CA THR A 122 -17.26 10.56 -16.96
C THR A 122 -17.17 10.22 -18.45
N ASP A 123 -18.11 9.42 -18.95
CA ASP A 123 -18.23 9.11 -20.38
C ASP A 123 -18.46 10.41 -21.17
N LEU A 124 -17.88 10.49 -22.37
CA LEU A 124 -17.92 11.72 -23.18
C LEU A 124 -19.36 12.15 -23.50
N ASP A 125 -20.22 11.20 -23.84
CA ASP A 125 -21.62 11.46 -24.22
C ASP A 125 -22.40 12.09 -23.05
N ASP A 126 -22.23 11.56 -21.84
CA ASP A 126 -22.88 12.11 -20.64
C ASP A 126 -22.33 13.52 -20.32
N LEU A 127 -21.05 13.77 -20.57
CA LEU A 127 -20.43 15.08 -20.34
C LEU A 127 -20.94 16.13 -21.33
N GLN A 128 -21.17 15.74 -22.59
CA GLN A 128 -21.83 16.58 -23.60
C GLN A 128 -23.29 16.87 -23.21
N GLU A 129 -24.00 15.87 -22.70
CA GLU A 129 -25.37 16.04 -22.23
C GLU A 129 -25.47 16.98 -21.03
N ILE A 130 -24.58 16.85 -20.05
CA ILE A 130 -24.48 17.79 -18.92
C ILE A 130 -24.24 19.22 -19.41
N HIS A 131 -23.33 19.39 -20.37
CA HIS A 131 -23.02 20.70 -20.93
C HIS A 131 -24.23 21.30 -21.66
N ALA A 132 -24.91 20.52 -22.51
CA ALA A 132 -26.09 20.97 -23.25
C ALA A 132 -27.22 21.37 -22.29
N ARG A 133 -27.57 20.52 -21.31
CA ARG A 133 -28.62 20.83 -20.33
C ARG A 133 -28.29 22.08 -19.49
N LEU A 134 -27.02 22.28 -19.15
CA LEU A 134 -26.57 23.46 -18.41
C LEU A 134 -26.68 24.73 -19.25
N ASP A 135 -26.27 24.69 -20.52
CA ASP A 135 -26.35 25.83 -21.44
C ASP A 135 -27.81 26.23 -21.69
N ASP A 136 -28.69 25.26 -21.96
CA ASP A 136 -30.12 25.48 -22.16
C ASP A 136 -30.73 26.14 -20.92
N HIS A 137 -30.43 25.63 -19.73
CA HIS A 137 -30.92 26.21 -18.48
C HIS A 137 -30.39 27.64 -18.26
N VAL A 138 -29.11 27.90 -18.55
CA VAL A 138 -28.53 29.25 -18.46
C VAL A 138 -29.20 30.21 -19.45
N GLU A 139 -29.52 29.78 -20.67
CA GLU A 139 -30.26 30.59 -21.64
C GLU A 139 -31.67 30.92 -21.15
N VAL A 140 -32.39 29.93 -20.63
CA VAL A 140 -33.73 30.14 -20.05
C VAL A 140 -33.67 31.13 -18.88
N GLN A 141 -32.70 30.99 -17.96
CA GLN A 141 -32.55 31.90 -16.83
C GLN A 141 -32.15 33.32 -17.28
N LYS A 142 -31.32 33.47 -18.31
CA LYS A 142 -31.00 34.78 -18.92
C LYS A 142 -32.24 35.42 -19.54
N LEU A 143 -33.05 34.65 -20.25
CA LEU A 143 -34.31 35.14 -20.83
C LEU A 143 -35.27 35.60 -19.74
N LYS A 144 -35.42 34.84 -18.65
CA LYS A 144 -36.26 35.20 -17.49
C LYS A 144 -35.82 36.50 -16.81
N GLN A 145 -34.53 36.83 -16.83
CA GLN A 145 -34.00 38.10 -16.30
C GLN A 145 -34.17 39.28 -17.29
N SER A 146 -34.55 39.03 -18.54
CA SER A 146 -34.76 40.08 -19.53
C SER A 146 -36.04 40.87 -19.23
N PRO A 147 -36.00 42.22 -19.26
CA PRO A 147 -37.18 43.06 -19.03
C PRO A 147 -38.30 42.90 -20.09
N LEU A 148 -38.05 42.16 -21.16
CA LEU A 148 -39.01 41.80 -22.21
C LEU A 148 -39.57 40.38 -22.07
N TYR A 149 -39.25 39.65 -21.00
CA TYR A 149 -39.76 38.30 -20.77
C TYR A 149 -41.27 38.33 -20.46
N PHE A 150 -42.06 37.75 -21.34
CA PHE A 150 -43.47 37.45 -21.14
C PHE A 150 -43.64 35.94 -21.20
N ALA A 151 -43.98 35.32 -20.06
CA ALA A 151 -44.37 33.91 -20.04
C ALA A 151 -45.73 33.79 -20.72
N LEU A 152 -45.74 33.22 -21.93
CA LEU A 152 -46.96 33.01 -22.72
C LEU A 152 -47.66 31.69 -22.36
N ASP A 153 -47.03 30.86 -21.53
CA ASP A 153 -47.56 29.58 -21.05
C ASP A 153 -47.12 29.33 -19.60
N ASP A 154 -47.97 28.64 -18.82
CA ASP A 154 -47.68 28.19 -17.44
C ASP A 154 -46.77 26.93 -17.48
N GLU A 155 -45.69 26.97 -18.26
CA GLU A 155 -44.67 25.91 -18.25
C GLU A 155 -43.95 25.96 -16.90
N GLU A 156 -44.20 24.95 -16.06
CA GLU A 156 -43.45 24.72 -14.83
C GLU A 156 -41.97 24.64 -15.17
N ASP A 157 -41.16 25.46 -14.49
CA ASP A 157 -39.70 25.48 -14.66
C ASP A 157 -39.15 24.12 -14.21
N GLU A 158 -38.99 23.19 -15.15
CA GLU A 158 -38.27 21.95 -14.90
C GLU A 158 -36.84 22.32 -14.52
N GLY A 159 -36.58 22.30 -13.20
CA GLY A 159 -35.28 22.67 -12.66
C GLY A 159 -34.16 21.80 -13.24
N LEU A 160 -32.94 22.31 -13.21
CA LEU A 160 -31.78 21.59 -13.70
C LEU A 160 -31.57 20.29 -12.90
N ASP A 161 -31.89 19.15 -13.51
CA ASP A 161 -31.73 17.82 -12.91
C ASP A 161 -30.69 16.95 -13.65
N PHE A 162 -29.90 16.26 -12.84
CA PHE A 162 -28.87 15.30 -13.26
C PHE A 162 -28.97 13.99 -12.47
N SER A 163 -30.11 13.73 -11.84
CA SER A 163 -30.36 12.52 -11.05
C SER A 163 -30.19 11.24 -11.88
N ASP A 164 -30.66 11.26 -13.12
CA ASP A 164 -30.53 10.20 -14.12
C ASP A 164 -29.06 9.81 -14.38
N ILE A 165 -28.21 10.81 -14.62
CA ILE A 165 -26.78 10.59 -14.84
C ILE A 165 -26.15 10.10 -13.54
N LYS A 166 -26.42 10.73 -12.39
CA LYS A 166 -25.87 10.29 -11.10
C LYS A 166 -26.22 8.82 -10.79
N ASP A 167 -27.45 8.42 -11.06
CA ASP A 167 -27.93 7.06 -10.80
C ASP A 167 -27.30 6.04 -11.75
N LYS A 168 -27.03 6.41 -13.01
CA LYS A 168 -26.22 5.61 -13.95
C LYS A 168 -24.85 5.30 -13.36
N TYR A 169 -24.15 6.29 -12.81
CA TYR A 169 -22.82 6.10 -12.23
C TYR A 169 -22.83 5.36 -10.89
N ARG A 170 -23.82 5.60 -10.02
CA ARG A 170 -23.99 4.83 -8.76
C ARG A 170 -24.12 3.33 -9.04
N LYS A 171 -25.01 2.96 -9.98
CA LYS A 171 -25.19 1.56 -10.41
C LYS A 171 -23.91 0.97 -10.99
N ARG A 172 -23.17 1.75 -11.79
CA ARG A 172 -21.90 1.30 -12.39
C ARG A 172 -20.81 1.06 -11.35
N ASN A 173 -20.77 1.85 -10.29
CA ASN A 173 -19.76 1.77 -9.24
C ASN A 173 -20.10 0.78 -8.12
N GLY A 174 -21.27 0.12 -8.18
CA GLY A 174 -21.68 -0.88 -7.19
C GLY A 174 -22.16 -0.27 -5.87
N GLU A 175 -22.47 1.02 -5.84
CA GLU A 175 -23.14 1.67 -4.71
C GLU A 175 -24.65 1.48 -4.89
N THR A 176 -25.22 0.48 -4.21
CA THR A 176 -26.67 0.32 -3.99
C THR A 176 -27.15 1.19 -2.84
#